data_AF-A0AA92DHX3-F1
#
_entry.id   AF-A0AA92DHX3-F1
#
_cell.length_a   1.000
_cell.length_b   1.000
_cell.length_c   1.000
_cell.angle_alpha   90.00
_cell.angle_beta   90.00
_cell.angle_gamma   90.00
#
_symmetry.space_group_name_H-M   'P 1'
#
loop_
_entity.id
_entity.type
_entity.pdbx_description
1 polymer ?
#
loop_
_entity_poly.entity_id
_entity_poly.type
_entity_poly.pdbx_seq_one_letter_code
_entity_poly.pdbx_strand_id
1 'polypeptide(L)'
;MVFENPENGQREAVTNREILWAFLLGPVYFAKKAEWLHAGIHALLILISLLLWPTGVLMTLGVWVGYACAAPTILEYRYQKMGWEKVAG
;
A
#
# COMPACT_ATOMS: atom_id res chain seq x y z
N MET A 1 5.97 -3.56 13.14
CA MET A 1 6.11 -5.03 13.05
C MET A 1 7.21 -5.34 12.07
N VAL A 2 8.04 -6.35 12.33
CA VAL A 2 9.11 -6.74 11.39
C VAL A 2 8.74 -8.08 10.78
N PHE A 3 8.93 -8.19 9.47
CA PHE A 3 8.75 -9.43 8.71
C PHE A 3 10.09 -9.84 8.15
N GLU A 4 10.41 -11.13 8.26
CA GLU A 4 11.63 -11.73 7.72
C GLU A 4 11.28 -12.77 6.66
N ASN A 5 11.93 -12.67 5.51
CA ASN A 5 11.83 -13.68 4.46
C ASN A 5 12.65 -14.91 4.85
N PRO A 6 12.04 -16.09 5.07
CA PRO A 6 12.77 -17.29 5.46
C PRO A 6 13.72 -17.80 4.37
N GLU A 7 13.51 -17.43 3.10
CA GLU A 7 14.32 -17.92 1.98
C GLU A 7 15.68 -17.23 1.87
N ASN A 8 15.78 -15.96 2.29
CA ASN A 8 16.99 -15.14 2.09
C ASN A 8 17.36 -14.22 3.27
N GLY A 9 16.61 -14.25 4.36
CA GLY A 9 16.85 -13.43 5.55
C GLY A 9 16.53 -11.94 5.40
N GLN A 10 15.90 -11.52 4.29
CA GLN A 10 15.51 -10.11 4.09
C GLN A 10 14.50 -9.68 5.15
N ARG A 11 14.73 -8.52 5.77
CA ARG A 11 13.85 -7.95 6.79
C ARG A 11 13.19 -6.67 6.30
N GLU A 12 11.87 -6.57 6.51
CA GLU A 12 11.09 -5.36 6.24
C GLU A 12 10.28 -4.97 7.47
N ALA A 13 10.34 -3.70 7.86
CA ALA A 13 9.54 -3.17 8.95
C ALA A 13 8.27 -2.52 8.39
N VAL A 14 7.10 -3.00 8.82
CA VAL A 14 5.81 -2.34 8.61
C VAL A 14 5.51 -1.48 9.83
N THR A 15 5.37 -0.17 9.62
CA THR A 15 5.14 0.82 10.69
C THR A 15 4.06 1.81 10.30
N ASN A 16 3.64 2.69 11.21
CA ASN A 16 2.72 3.77 10.85
C ASN A 16 3.30 4.77 9.82
N ARG A 17 4.61 4.70 9.53
CA ARG A 17 5.22 5.49 8.45
C ARG A 17 4.75 5.03 7.07
N GLU A 18 4.27 3.79 6.92
CA GLU A 18 3.69 3.34 5.65
C GLU A 18 2.50 4.21 5.25
N ILE A 19 1.70 4.68 6.22
CA ILE A 19 0.56 5.59 5.98
C ILE A 19 1.05 6.89 5.36
N LEU A 20 2.09 7.50 5.93
CA LEU A 20 2.67 8.74 5.42
C LEU A 20 3.20 8.56 4.01
N TRP A 21 3.97 7.50 3.75
CA TRP A 21 4.55 7.28 2.42
C TRP A 21 3.50 6.93 1.37
N ALA A 22 2.48 6.14 1.73
CA ALA A 22 1.35 5.86 0.85
C ALA A 22 0.52 7.12 0.58
N PHE A 23 0.37 8.02 1.56
CA PHE A 23 -0.29 9.31 1.35
C PHE A 23 0.51 10.25 0.44
N LEU A 24 1.84 10.29 0.57
CA LEU A 24 2.69 11.18 -0.23
C LEU A 24 2.88 10.69 -1.67
N LEU A 25 2.96 9.37 -1.88
CA LEU A 25 3.36 8.78 -3.16
C LEU A 25 2.23 7.97 -3.83
N GLY A 26 1.13 7.70 -3.12
CA GLY A 26 -0.04 6.99 -3.63
C GLY A 26 0.31 5.63 -4.25
N PRO A 27 -0.12 5.34 -5.49
CA PRO A 27 0.13 4.05 -6.14
C PRO A 27 1.61 3.74 -6.35
N VAL A 28 2.47 4.76 -6.52
CA VAL A 28 3.93 4.59 -6.70
C VAL A 28 4.56 3.96 -5.46
N TYR A 29 4.01 4.24 -4.27
CA TYR A 29 4.47 3.64 -3.03
C TYR A 29 4.32 2.11 -3.04
N PHE A 30 3.12 1.64 -3.37
CA PHE A 30 2.80 0.22 -3.42
C PHE A 30 3.63 -0.49 -4.49
N ALA A 31 3.85 0.15 -5.64
CA ALA A 31 4.74 -0.38 -6.68
C ALA A 31 6.18 -0.55 -6.17
N LYS A 32 6.72 0.43 -5.42
CA LYS A 32 8.06 0.33 -4.81
C LYS A 32 8.17 -0.83 -3.82
N LYS A 33 7.09 -1.13 -3.09
CA LYS A 33 6.99 -2.29 -2.19
C LYS A 33 6.68 -3.60 -2.91
N ALA A 34 6.69 -3.60 -4.25
CA ALA A 34 6.33 -4.73 -5.11
C ALA A 34 4.94 -5.31 -4.77
N GLU A 35 4.01 -4.44 -4.41
CA GLU A 35 2.59 -4.72 -4.18
C GLU A 35 1.76 -4.24 -5.38
N TRP A 36 1.85 -4.98 -6.48
CA TRP A 36 1.35 -4.56 -7.78
C TRP A 36 -0.18 -4.51 -7.88
N LEU A 37 -0.89 -5.36 -7.13
CA LEU A 37 -2.34 -5.41 -7.16
C LEU A 37 -2.93 -4.09 -6.65
N HIS A 38 -2.53 -3.68 -5.43
CA HIS A 38 -3.02 -2.43 -4.84
C HIS A 38 -2.44 -1.20 -5.54
N ALA A 39 -1.23 -1.26 -6.08
CA ALA A 39 -0.71 -0.20 -6.94
C ALA A 39 -1.61 0.01 -8.19
N GLY A 40 -1.98 -1.08 -8.87
CA GLY A 40 -2.80 -1.06 -10.07
C GLY A 40 -4.25 -0.62 -9.78
N ILE A 41 -4.88 -1.17 -8.75
CA ILE A 41 -6.25 -0.78 -8.36
C ILE A 41 -6.29 0.69 -7.95
N HIS A 42 -5.33 1.15 -7.15
CA HIS A 42 -5.26 2.55 -6.72
C HIS A 42 -5.09 3.48 -7.93
N ALA A 43 -4.15 3.18 -8.84
CA ALA A 43 -3.97 3.96 -10.06
C ALA A 43 -5.23 3.99 -10.95
N LEU A 44 -5.88 2.83 -11.13
CA LEU A 44 -7.11 2.74 -11.93
C LEU A 44 -8.26 3.56 -11.32
N LEU A 45 -8.45 3.51 -10.00
CA LEU A 45 -9.49 4.30 -9.32
C LEU A 45 -9.25 5.80 -9.46
N ILE A 46 -7.99 6.24 -9.46
CA ILE A 46 -7.63 7.64 -9.74
C ILE A 46 -7.90 8.00 -11.21
N LEU A 47 -7.62 7.12 -12.16
CA LEU A 47 -7.98 7.37 -13.56
C LEU A 47 -9.50 7.50 -13.74
N ILE A 48 -10.28 6.61 -13.11
CA ILE A 48 -11.75 6.69 -13.13
C ILE A 48 -12.22 7.99 -12.49
N SER A 49 -11.61 8.44 -11.39
CA SER A 49 -12.01 9.68 -10.72
C SER A 49 -11.77 10.93 -11.57
N LEU A 50 -10.67 10.95 -12.33
CA LEU A 50 -10.37 12.02 -13.28
C LEU A 50 -11.40 12.08 -14.42
N LEU A 51 -11.87 10.94 -14.91
CA LEU A 51 -12.92 10.87 -15.94
C LEU A 51 -14.28 11.39 -15.44
N LEU A 52 -14.52 11.36 -14.13
CA LEU A 52 -15.75 11.83 -13.50
C LEU A 52 -15.66 13.29 -13.02
N TRP A 53 -14.76 14.09 -13.56
CA TRP A 53 -14.61 15.49 -13.16
C TRP A 53 -15.91 16.30 -13.38
N PRO A 54 -16.36 17.16 -12.44
CA PRO A 54 -15.73 17.46 -11.13
C PRO A 54 -16.22 16.58 -9.97
N THR A 55 -17.25 15.76 -10.16
CA THR A 55 -17.84 14.98 -9.06
C THR A 55 -16.88 13.91 -8.51
N GLY A 56 -15.90 13.48 -9.30
CA GLY A 56 -14.86 12.53 -8.93
C GLY A 56 -13.85 13.03 -7.87
N VAL A 57 -13.86 14.32 -7.49
CA VAL A 57 -12.92 14.85 -6.49
C VAL A 57 -13.08 14.15 -5.13
N LEU A 58 -14.31 13.97 -4.66
CA LEU A 58 -14.56 13.30 -3.38
C LEU A 58 -14.12 11.83 -3.42
N MET A 59 -14.33 11.15 -4.55
CA MET A 59 -13.84 9.79 -4.75
C MET A 59 -12.31 9.74 -4.73
N THR A 60 -11.65 10.69 -5.39
CA THR A 60 -10.18 10.80 -5.39
C THR A 60 -9.65 10.91 -3.97
N LEU A 61 -10.20 11.85 -3.17
CA LEU A 61 -9.78 12.05 -1.78
C LEU A 61 -10.04 10.81 -0.92
N GLY A 62 -11.22 10.19 -1.06
CA GLY A 62 -11.59 8.98 -0.32
C GLY A 62 -10.69 7.79 -0.64
N VAL A 63 -10.41 7.56 -1.92
CA VAL A 63 -9.49 6.50 -2.38
C VAL A 63 -8.07 6.78 -1.88
N TRP A 64 -7.59 8.00 -2.04
CA TRP A 64 -6.22 8.38 -1.65
C TRP A 64 -5.97 8.20 -0.15
N VAL A 65 -6.86 8.75 0.68
CA VAL A 65 -6.80 8.62 2.15
C VAL A 65 -7.07 7.19 2.59
N GLY A 66 -8.03 6.50 1.96
CA GLY A 66 -8.36 5.11 2.26
C GLY A 66 -7.17 4.17 2.05
N TYR A 67 -6.49 4.29 0.91
CA TYR A 67 -5.27 3.52 0.64
C TYR A 67 -4.12 3.89 1.56
N ALA A 68 -3.96 5.17 1.91
CA ALA A 68 -2.94 5.58 2.86
C ALA A 68 -3.16 4.91 4.23
N CYS A 69 -4.38 4.98 4.78
CA CYS A 69 -4.72 4.34 6.06
C CYS A 69 -4.61 2.82 6.01
N ALA A 70 -4.95 2.19 4.86
CA ALA A 70 -4.88 0.75 4.68
C ALA A 70 -3.46 0.22 4.38
N ALA A 71 -2.49 1.10 4.10
CA ALA A 71 -1.15 0.70 3.65
C ALA A 71 -0.44 -0.28 4.59
N PRO A 72 -0.42 -0.08 5.93
CA PRO A 72 0.18 -1.06 6.84
C PRO A 72 -0.48 -2.44 6.71
N THR A 73 -1.81 -2.51 6.75
CA THR A 73 -2.57 -3.78 6.67
C THR A 73 -2.36 -4.49 5.33
N ILE A 74 -2.34 -3.74 4.22
CA ILE A 74 -2.07 -4.28 2.89
C ILE A 74 -0.68 -4.93 2.84
N LEU A 75 0.33 -4.25 3.38
CA LEU A 75 1.70 -4.76 3.38
C LEU A 75 1.88 -5.95 4.33
N GLU A 76 1.28 -5.91 5.53
CA GLU A 76 1.28 -7.06 6.45
C GLU A 76 0.67 -8.30 5.78
N TYR A 77 -0.50 -8.15 5.15
CA TYR A 77 -1.17 -9.25 4.45
C TYR A 77 -0.31 -9.79 3.29
N ARG A 78 0.33 -8.90 2.52
CA ARG A 78 1.25 -9.29 1.44
C ARG A 78 2.40 -10.14 1.97
N TYR A 79 3.10 -9.68 3.02
CA TYR A 79 4.24 -10.40 3.57
C TYR A 79 3.81 -11.78 4.12
N GLN A 80 2.67 -11.85 4.80
CA GLN A 80 2.10 -13.13 5.25
C GLN A 80 1.77 -14.06 4.09
N LYS A 81 1.18 -13.54 3.00
CA LYS A 81 0.86 -14.32 1.80
C LYS A 81 2.12 -14.84 1.09
N MET A 82 3.24 -14.11 1.19
CA MET A 82 4.55 -14.54 0.72
C MET A 82 5.24 -15.55 1.65
N GLY A 83 4.62 -15.92 2.77
CA GLY A 83 5.20 -16.83 3.75
C GLY A 83 6.29 -16.19 4.62
N TRP A 84 6.38 -14.85 4.67
CA TRP A 84 7.33 -14.18 5.54
C TRP A 84 6.91 -14.34 7.00
N GLU A 85 7.90 -14.55 7.85
CA GLU A 85 7.68 -14.77 9.27
C GLU A 85 7.67 -13.44 10.02
N LYS A 86 6.71 -13.29 10.92
CA LYS A 86 6.65 -12.15 11.82
C LYS A 86 7.67 -12.36 12.94
N VAL A 87 8.74 -11.58 12.92
CA VAL A 87 9.76 -11.58 13.97
C VAL A 87 9.47 -10.45 14.96
N ALA A 88 9.64 -10.74 16.25
CA ALA A 88 9.62 -9.71 17.28
C ALA A 88 10.77 -8.73 16.98
N GLY A 89 10.42 -7.45 16.79
CA GLY A 89 11.39 -6.38 16.60
C GLY A 89 12.05 -5.97 17.89
#